data_AF-A0A0R2CUG4-F1
#
_entry.id   AF-A0A0R2CUG4-F1
#
_cell.length_a   1.000
_cell.length_b   1.000
_cell.length_c   1.000
_cell.angle_alpha   90.00
_cell.angle_beta   90.00
_cell.angle_gamma   90.00
#
_symmetry.space_group_name_H-M   'P 1'
#
loop_
_entity.id
_entity.type
_entity.pdbx_description
1 polymer ?
#
loop_
_entity_poly.entity_id
_entity_poly.type
_entity_poly.pdbx_seq_one_letter_code
_entity_poly.pdbx_strand_id
1 'polypeptide(L)'
;MQTVYQQEPFEFVGVALQETTSWRKIRWRFAAGNTNQRFRKIVLRSGIGIAGLVIRTGEPFIENDLAHHHYAGDTYQPITLVEHLTSAVAVPIFDADQLIIGVLLAGYRHHQPVTVHSGHVLQKYLQHCQ
;
A
#
# COMPACT_ATOMS: atom_id res chain seq x y z
N MET A 1 9.18 0.86 -8.10
CA MET A 1 8.18 -0.23 -8.06
C MET A 1 8.65 -1.49 -8.79
N GLN A 2 8.96 -1.42 -10.09
CA GLN A 2 9.45 -2.59 -10.83
C GLN A 2 10.69 -3.22 -10.16
N THR A 3 11.63 -2.37 -9.72
CA THR A 3 12.82 -2.79 -8.97
C THR A 3 12.48 -3.52 -7.67
N VAL A 4 11.57 -2.96 -6.85
CA VAL A 4 11.12 -3.60 -5.59
C VAL A 4 10.57 -5.00 -5.88
N TYR A 5 9.69 -5.12 -6.87
CA TYR A 5 9.10 -6.41 -7.23
C TYR A 5 10.12 -7.40 -7.81
N GLN A 6 11.18 -6.93 -8.47
CA GLN A 6 12.21 -7.80 -9.05
C GLN A 6 13.29 -8.22 -8.04
N GLN A 7 13.54 -7.41 -7.02
CA GLN A 7 14.64 -7.60 -6.06
C GLN A 7 14.17 -8.14 -4.71
N GLU A 8 12.88 -8.03 -4.41
CA GLU A 8 12.29 -8.50 -3.15
C GLU A 8 11.29 -9.63 -3.41
N PRO A 9 11.08 -10.54 -2.44
CA PRO A 9 10.21 -11.70 -2.61
C PRO A 9 8.70 -11.37 -2.65
N PHE A 10 8.31 -10.10 -2.58
CA PHE A 10 6.90 -9.71 -2.57
C PHE A 10 6.17 -10.16 -3.83
N GLU A 11 4.97 -10.71 -3.65
CA GLU A 11 4.15 -11.19 -4.77
C GLU A 11 3.31 -10.09 -5.42
N PHE A 12 3.20 -8.95 -4.73
CA PHE A 12 2.53 -7.76 -5.20
C PHE A 12 3.20 -6.52 -4.61
N VAL A 13 3.36 -5.48 -5.43
CA VAL A 13 3.75 -4.14 -5.00
C VAL A 13 2.83 -3.12 -5.66
N GLY A 14 2.24 -2.21 -4.89
CA GLY A 14 1.32 -1.18 -5.35
C GLY A 14 1.68 0.21 -4.83
N VAL A 15 1.35 1.25 -5.60
CA VAL A 15 1.47 2.64 -5.17
C VAL A 15 0.13 3.33 -5.26
N ALA A 16 -0.33 3.85 -4.12
CA ALA A 16 -1.50 4.68 -4.01
C ALA A 16 -1.08 6.15 -3.84
N LEU A 17 -1.65 7.07 -4.61
CA LEU A 17 -1.35 8.51 -4.51
C LEU A 17 -2.63 9.30 -4.23
N GLN A 18 -2.49 10.39 -3.47
CA GLN A 18 -3.54 11.39 -3.30
C GLN A 18 -3.75 12.16 -4.61
N GLU A 19 -5.01 12.47 -4.96
CA GLU A 19 -5.31 13.37 -6.08
C GLU A 19 -5.04 14.82 -5.69
N THR A 20 -4.23 15.53 -6.48
CA THR A 20 -3.94 16.96 -6.29
C THR A 20 -5.17 17.86 -6.49
N THR A 21 -6.06 17.47 -7.40
CA THR A 21 -7.29 18.21 -7.72
C THR A 21 -8.45 17.92 -6.75
N SER A 22 -8.37 16.84 -5.98
CA SER A 22 -9.38 16.43 -5.02
C SER A 22 -8.69 15.81 -3.80
N TRP A 23 -8.38 16.65 -2.82
CA TRP A 23 -7.74 16.33 -1.53
C TRP A 23 -8.42 15.21 -0.71
N ARG A 24 -9.50 14.62 -1.22
CA ARG A 24 -10.27 13.57 -0.56
C ARG A 24 -10.21 12.24 -1.29
N LYS A 25 -9.47 12.10 -2.40
CA LYS A 25 -9.40 10.85 -3.18
C LYS A 25 -7.99 10.29 -3.23
N ILE A 26 -7.90 8.97 -3.03
CA ILE A 26 -6.68 8.19 -3.15
C ILE A 26 -6.90 7.13 -4.24
N ARG A 27 -5.92 6.95 -5.13
CA ARG A 27 -5.97 5.95 -6.21
C ARG A 27 -4.72 5.10 -6.27
N TRP A 28 -4.90 3.81 -6.53
CA TRP A 28 -3.81 2.93 -6.93
C TRP A 28 -3.40 3.24 -8.37
N ARG A 29 -2.27 3.92 -8.52
CA ARG A 29 -1.78 4.43 -9.81
C ARG A 29 -0.92 3.40 -10.55
N PHE A 30 -0.11 2.69 -9.77
CA PHE A 30 0.87 1.75 -10.27
C PHE A 30 0.76 0.44 -9.49
N ALA A 31 1.07 -0.66 -10.14
CA ALA A 31 1.25 -1.96 -9.51
C ALA A 31 2.25 -2.80 -10.31
N ALA A 32 2.92 -3.71 -9.62
CA ALA A 32 3.76 -4.78 -10.16
C ALA A 32 3.38 -6.10 -9.45
N GLY A 33 3.42 -7.22 -10.16
CA GLY A 33 2.91 -8.50 -9.66
C GLY A 33 1.39 -8.55 -9.55
N ASN A 34 0.66 -7.60 -10.15
CA ASN A 34 -0.80 -7.58 -10.15
C ASN A 34 -1.37 -8.71 -11.01
N THR A 35 -2.39 -9.41 -10.50
CA THR A 35 -3.06 -10.51 -11.20
C THR A 35 -3.98 -10.01 -12.31
N ASN A 36 -4.43 -8.76 -12.20
CA ASN A 36 -5.37 -8.14 -13.12
C ASN A 36 -5.26 -6.60 -13.06
N GLN A 37 -5.97 -5.88 -13.94
CA GLN A 37 -5.92 -4.40 -13.98
C GLN A 37 -7.04 -3.73 -13.16
N ARG A 38 -7.84 -4.47 -12.39
CA ARG A 38 -8.98 -3.92 -11.62
C ARG A 38 -8.52 -2.99 -10.50
N PHE A 39 -7.27 -3.10 -10.04
CA PHE A 39 -6.71 -2.16 -9.06
C PHE A 39 -6.86 -0.69 -9.48
N ARG A 40 -6.80 -0.40 -10.79
CA ARG A 40 -6.95 0.96 -11.34
C ARG A 40 -8.33 1.57 -11.12
N LYS A 41 -9.35 0.73 -10.90
CA LYS A 41 -10.73 1.16 -10.64
C LYS A 41 -10.95 1.53 -9.17
N ILE A 42 -10.01 1.18 -8.29
CA ILE A 42 -10.13 1.45 -6.86
C ILE A 42 -9.92 2.95 -6.63
N VAL A 43 -10.94 3.58 -6.06
CA VAL A 43 -10.91 4.95 -5.56
C VAL A 43 -11.32 4.92 -4.10
N LEU A 44 -10.44 5.40 -3.23
CA LEU A 44 -10.70 5.48 -1.79
C LEU A 44 -10.97 6.94 -1.41
N ARG A 45 -11.87 7.14 -0.46
CA ARG A 45 -11.97 8.42 0.24
C ARG A 45 -10.83 8.52 1.26
N SER A 46 -10.40 9.74 1.58
CA SER A 46 -9.40 9.96 2.62
C SER A 46 -9.81 9.27 3.93
N GLY A 47 -8.85 8.59 4.56
CA GLY A 47 -9.05 7.83 5.79
C GLY A 47 -9.59 6.40 5.65
N ILE A 48 -9.97 5.95 4.44
CA ILE A 48 -10.52 4.60 4.22
C ILE A 48 -9.44 3.62 3.73
N GLY A 49 -9.48 2.39 4.25
CA GLY A 49 -8.59 1.28 3.89
C GLY A 49 -7.13 1.52 4.29
N ILE A 50 -6.24 0.59 3.91
CA ILE A 50 -4.80 0.65 4.25
C ILE A 50 -4.19 1.99 3.83
N ALA A 51 -4.44 2.42 2.59
CA ALA A 51 -3.84 3.64 2.08
C ALA A 51 -4.32 4.89 2.84
N GLY A 52 -5.62 4.97 3.14
CA GLY A 52 -6.19 6.07 3.91
C GLY A 52 -5.72 6.10 5.36
N LEU A 53 -5.51 4.93 5.99
CA LEU A 53 -4.92 4.85 7.32
C LEU A 53 -3.49 5.38 7.33
N VAL A 54 -2.62 4.85 6.48
CA VAL A 54 -1.19 5.24 6.43
C VAL A 54 -1.04 6.72 6.13
N ILE A 55 -1.85 7.28 5.23
CA ILE A 55 -1.86 8.73 4.96
C ILE A 55 -2.29 9.54 6.19
N ARG A 56 -3.29 9.06 6.93
CA ARG A 56 -3.82 9.76 8.10
C ARG A 56 -2.84 9.72 9.28
N THR A 57 -2.21 8.59 9.52
CA THR A 57 -1.34 8.39 10.70
C THR A 57 0.11 8.77 10.43
N GLY A 58 0.57 8.70 9.18
CA GLY A 58 1.99 8.79 8.84
C GLY A 58 2.80 7.57 9.27
N GLU A 59 2.13 6.52 9.77
CA GLU A 59 2.77 5.34 10.32
C GLU A 59 2.70 4.16 9.36
N PRO A 60 3.73 3.29 9.31
CA PRO A 60 3.67 2.04 8.59
C PRO A 60 2.52 1.15 9.08
N PHE A 61 1.91 0.43 8.14
CA PHE A 61 0.95 -0.63 8.40
C PHE A 61 1.59 -1.99 8.14
N ILE A 62 1.37 -2.96 9.03
CA ILE A 62 1.86 -4.34 8.92
C ILE A 62 0.76 -5.27 9.42
N GLU A 63 0.29 -6.18 8.56
CA GLU A 63 -0.69 -7.20 8.95
C GLU A 63 -0.43 -8.52 8.22
N ASN A 64 -0.53 -9.62 8.94
CA ASN A 64 -0.30 -10.99 8.48
C ASN A 64 -1.59 -11.81 8.33
N ASP A 65 -2.71 -11.33 8.88
CA ASP A 65 -4.03 -11.91 8.76
C ASP A 65 -5.04 -10.88 8.25
N LEU A 66 -4.90 -10.50 6.97
CA LEU A 66 -5.80 -9.55 6.33
C LEU A 66 -7.26 -10.05 6.24
N ALA A 67 -7.50 -11.35 6.40
CA ALA A 67 -8.83 -11.94 6.35
C ALA A 67 -9.61 -11.69 7.65
N HIS A 68 -8.94 -11.71 8.81
CA HIS A 68 -9.57 -11.49 10.11
C HIS A 68 -9.29 -10.11 10.70
N HIS A 69 -8.48 -9.29 10.04
CA HIS A 69 -8.20 -7.93 10.49
C HIS A 69 -9.42 -7.01 10.33
N HIS A 70 -10.09 -6.72 11.44
CA HIS A 70 -11.23 -5.81 11.51
C HIS A 70 -10.75 -4.39 11.84
N TYR A 71 -10.82 -3.49 10.87
CA TYR A 71 -10.66 -2.06 11.16
C TYR A 71 -11.87 -1.50 11.90
N ALA A 72 -11.60 -0.69 12.93
CA ALA A 72 -12.61 0.19 13.52
C ALA A 72 -12.97 1.30 12.51
N GLY A 73 -13.97 1.04 11.67
CA GLY A 73 -14.49 1.97 10.66
C GLY A 73 -14.27 1.48 9.23
N ASP A 74 -15.31 0.85 8.68
CA ASP A 74 -15.46 0.39 7.29
C ASP A 74 -14.36 -0.55 6.75
N THR A 75 -14.70 -1.85 6.76
CA THR A 75 -14.03 -3.06 6.21
C THR A 75 -13.61 -2.98 4.73
N TYR A 76 -13.57 -1.79 4.11
CA TYR A 76 -13.31 -1.62 2.70
C TYR A 76 -11.80 -1.53 2.41
N GLN A 77 -11.21 -2.69 2.10
CA GLN A 77 -9.84 -2.81 1.60
C GLN A 77 -9.81 -3.44 0.20
N PRO A 78 -10.18 -2.71 -0.85
CA PRO A 78 -10.37 -3.30 -2.17
C PRO A 78 -9.09 -3.87 -2.77
N ILE A 79 -7.93 -3.32 -2.41
CA ILE A 79 -6.66 -3.79 -2.95
C ILE A 79 -6.32 -5.20 -2.48
N THR A 80 -6.60 -5.52 -1.21
CA THR A 80 -6.33 -6.85 -0.64
C THR A 80 -7.28 -7.88 -1.23
N LEU A 81 -8.54 -7.50 -1.46
CA LEU A 81 -9.54 -8.35 -2.12
C LEU A 81 -9.25 -8.57 -3.62
N VAL A 82 -8.95 -7.50 -4.37
CA VAL A 82 -8.70 -7.57 -5.83
C VAL A 82 -7.44 -8.36 -6.16
N GLU A 83 -6.43 -8.31 -5.28
CA GLU A 83 -5.16 -8.99 -5.46
C GLU A 83 -5.01 -10.24 -4.60
N HIS A 84 -6.06 -10.65 -3.87
CA HIS A 84 -6.05 -11.84 -3.01
C HIS A 84 -4.89 -11.87 -2.01
N LEU A 85 -4.55 -10.73 -1.41
CA LEU A 85 -3.45 -10.62 -0.45
C LEU A 85 -3.88 -11.17 0.91
N THR A 86 -3.04 -12.03 1.49
CA THR A 86 -3.18 -12.59 2.84
C THR A 86 -2.42 -11.79 3.89
N SER A 87 -1.31 -11.18 3.48
CA SER A 87 -0.47 -10.32 4.32
C SER A 87 -0.01 -9.09 3.53
N ALA A 88 0.16 -7.96 4.21
CA ALA A 88 0.64 -6.74 3.57
C ALA A 88 1.38 -5.82 4.54
N VAL A 89 2.40 -5.16 4.01
CA VAL A 89 3.09 -4.03 4.62
C VAL A 89 2.88 -2.80 3.75
N ALA A 90 2.66 -1.65 4.36
CA ALA A 90 2.52 -0.39 3.66
C ALA A 90 3.24 0.74 4.40
N VAL A 91 3.92 1.61 3.65
CA VAL A 91 4.71 2.72 4.19
C VAL A 91 4.30 4.04 3.52
N PRO A 92 4.34 5.17 4.25
CA PRO A 92 4.03 6.48 3.68
C PRO A 92 5.07 6.87 2.63
N ILE A 93 4.62 7.56 1.59
CA ILE A 93 5.48 8.24 0.61
C ILE A 93 5.41 9.73 0.93
N PHE A 94 6.56 10.33 1.19
CA PHE A 94 6.71 11.77 1.44
C PHE A 94 7.19 12.47 0.17
N ASP A 95 6.73 13.70 -0.05
CA ASP A 95 7.35 14.62 -1.00
C ASP A 95 8.55 15.36 -0.38
N ALA A 96 9.11 16.30 -1.13
CA ALA A 96 10.25 17.10 -0.69
C ALA A 96 9.95 17.96 0.55
N ASP A 97 8.68 18.35 0.75
CA ASP A 97 8.23 19.19 1.86
C ASP A 97 7.78 18.37 3.07
N GLN A 98 8.10 17.06 3.10
CA GLN A 98 7.70 16.11 4.15
C GLN A 98 6.18 15.93 4.28
N LEU A 99 5.42 16.22 3.22
CA LEU A 99 4.00 15.94 3.16
C LEU A 99 3.78 14.51 2.65
N ILE A 100 2.88 13.76 3.29
CA ILE A 100 2.54 12.42 2.85
C ILE A 100 1.69 12.54 1.58
N ILE A 101 2.24 12.16 0.43
CA ILE A 101 1.55 12.22 -0.87
C ILE A 101 0.93 10.89 -1.29
N GLY A 102 1.27 9.81 -0.60
CA GLY A 102 0.81 8.48 -0.97
C GLY A 102 1.34 7.37 -0.09
N VAL A 103 1.21 6.15 -0.62
CA VAL A 103 1.53 4.90 0.08
C VAL A 103 2.18 3.93 -0.90
N LEU A 104 3.29 3.33 -0.47
CA LEU A 104 3.89 2.16 -1.11
C LEU A 104 3.47 0.93 -0.31
N LEU A 105 2.78 -0.01 -0.95
CA LEU A 105 2.33 -1.27 -0.35
C LEU A 105 3.02 -2.44 -1.03
N ALA A 106 3.38 -3.45 -0.24
CA ALA A 106 3.75 -4.76 -0.75
C ALA A 106 3.07 -5.86 0.06
N GLY A 107 2.85 -7.02 -0.57
CA GLY A 107 2.14 -8.12 0.10
C GLY A 107 2.31 -9.47 -0.58
N TYR A 108 1.74 -10.48 0.07
CA TYR A 108 1.78 -11.89 -0.33
C TYR A 108 0.38 -12.46 -0.43
N ARG A 109 0.21 -13.46 -1.29
CA ARG A 109 -1.01 -14.25 -1.49
C ARG A 109 -0.94 -15.61 -0.80
N HIS A 110 0.27 -16.14 -0.60
CA HIS A 110 0.47 -17.51 -0.12
C HIS A 110 0.90 -17.59 1.36
N HIS A 111 0.29 -16.78 2.23
CA HIS A 111 0.50 -16.79 3.69
C HIS A 111 1.93 -16.55 4.17
N GLN A 112 2.79 -15.96 3.32
CA GLN A 112 4.12 -15.56 3.75
C GLN A 112 4.01 -14.29 4.62
N PRO A 113 4.68 -14.22 5.78
CA PRO A 113 4.51 -13.09 6.68
C PRO A 113 5.29 -11.86 6.20
N VAL A 114 4.70 -10.70 6.39
CA VAL A 114 5.39 -9.42 6.41
C VAL A 114 5.88 -9.11 7.83
N THR A 115 6.94 -8.33 7.92
CA THR A 115 7.58 -7.94 9.18
C THR A 115 7.91 -6.45 9.18
N VAL A 116 8.38 -5.95 10.32
CA VAL A 116 8.97 -4.60 10.42
C VAL A 116 10.11 -4.42 9.42
N HIS A 117 10.93 -5.46 9.22
CA HIS A 117 11.99 -5.44 8.22
C HIS A 117 11.44 -5.24 6.79
N SER A 118 10.31 -5.87 6.45
CA SER A 118 9.64 -5.64 5.16
C SER A 118 9.29 -4.16 4.95
N GLY A 119 8.87 -3.46 6.01
CA GLY A 119 8.61 -2.02 5.97
C GLY A 119 9.89 -1.19 5.75
N HIS A 120 10.97 -1.50 6.48
CA HIS A 120 12.27 -0.85 6.30
C HIS A 120 12.83 -1.04 4.89
N VAL A 121 12.66 -2.23 4.30
CA VAL A 121 13.02 -2.51 2.91
C VAL A 121 12.29 -1.54 1.98
N LEU A 122 10.96 -1.40 2.10
CA LEU A 122 10.20 -0.47 1.27
C LEU A 122 10.65 0.99 1.46
N GLN A 123 10.89 1.43 2.69
CA GLN A 123 11.38 2.78 2.98
C GLN A 123 12.74 3.06 2.34
N LYS A 124 13.65 2.08 2.33
CA LYS A 124 14.95 2.20 1.67
C LYS A 124 14.77 2.52 0.18
N TYR A 125 13.86 1.86 -0.52
CA TYR A 125 13.63 2.15 -1.93
C TYR A 125 13.06 3.55 -2.18
N LEU A 126 12.31 4.13 -1.24
CA LEU A 126 11.81 5.50 -1.36
C LEU A 126 12.93 6.54 -1.17
N GLN A 127 13.88 6.29 -0.27
CA GLN A 127 15.02 7.17 -0.02
C GLN A 127 16.01 7.26 -1.20
N HIS A 128 16.09 6.21 -2.01
CA HIS A 128 16.99 6.18 -3.19
C HIS A 128 16.34 6.75 -4.46
N CYS A 129 15.10 7.25 -4.38
CA CYS A 129 14.37 7.85 -5.49
C CYS A 129 14.27 9.39 -5.41
N GLN A 130 14.94 10.03 -4.45
CA GLN A 130 15.05 11.48 -4.31
C GLN A 130 16.31 12.03 -4.99
#